data_AF-A0A661HWS1-F1
#
_entry.id   AF-A0A661HWS1-F1
#
_cell.length_a   1.000
_cell.length_b   1.000
_cell.length_c   1.000
_cell.angle_alpha   90.00
_cell.angle_beta   90.00
_cell.angle_gamma   90.00
#
_symmetry.space_group_name_H-M   'P 1'
#
loop_
_entity.id
_entity.type
_entity.pdbx_description
1 polymer ?
#
loop_
_entity_poly.entity_id
_entity_poly.type
_entity_poly.pdbx_seq_one_letter_code
_entity_poly.pdbx_strand_id
1 'polypeptide(L)' 'MTNPFPHELSIGDVYYSPLILVAFLAFVAALVTVMVFNKLKLTRYLYAPSYVFVAFLTLYIVLIDTFWIKF' A
#
# COMPACT_ATOMS: atom_id res chain seq x y z
N MET A 1 -0.45 0.95 27.25
CA MET A 1 -0.82 -0.45 26.97
C MET A 1 -0.62 -0.69 25.48
N THR A 2 0.58 -1.09 25.08
CA THR A 2 0.90 -1.43 23.68
C THR A 2 0.43 -2.86 23.46
N ASN A 3 -0.63 -3.03 22.67
CA ASN A 3 -1.18 -4.34 22.32
C ASN A 3 -0.10 -5.13 21.55
N PRO A 4 0.43 -6.25 22.09
CA PRO A 4 1.54 -7.00 21.48
C PRO A 4 1.09 -8.06 20.48
N PHE A 5 -0.22 -8.18 20.23
CA PHE A 5 -0.75 -9.12 19.24
C PHE A 5 -0.65 -8.47 17.86
N PRO A 6 -0.02 -9.13 16.85
CA PRO A 6 -0.16 -8.71 15.47
C PRO A 6 -1.67 -8.63 15.23
N HIS A 7 -2.18 -7.49 14.76
CA HIS A 7 -3.62 -7.27 14.63
C HIS A 7 -4.24 -8.38 13.76
N GLU A 8 -4.66 -9.51 14.35
CA GLU A 8 -5.27 -10.59 13.61
C GLU A 8 -6.61 -10.08 13.13
N LEU A 9 -6.63 -9.60 11.89
CA LEU A 9 -7.83 -9.05 11.32
C LEU A 9 -8.78 -10.22 11.07
N SER A 10 -9.96 -10.13 11.68
CA SER A 10 -11.03 -11.08 11.49
C SER A 10 -12.21 -10.39 10.83
N ILE A 11 -12.77 -11.03 9.81
CA ILE A 11 -14.05 -10.66 9.21
C ILE A 11 -14.93 -11.90 9.32
N GLY A 12 -16.01 -11.83 10.11
CA GLY A 12 -16.97 -12.93 10.26
C GLY A 12 -16.30 -14.25 10.66
N ASP A 13 -15.44 -14.21 11.68
CA ASP A 13 -14.64 -15.34 12.19
C ASP A 13 -13.58 -15.92 11.23
N VAL A 14 -13.39 -15.32 10.05
CA VAL A 14 -12.27 -15.66 9.15
C VAL A 14 -11.08 -14.76 9.47
N TYR A 15 -10.01 -15.37 9.97
CA TYR A 15 -8.74 -14.70 10.27
C TYR A 15 -7.89 -14.56 9.00
N TYR A 16 -7.33 -13.37 8.78
CA TYR A 16 -6.40 -13.13 7.68
C TYR A 16 -5.17 -12.34 8.13
N SER A 17 -4.07 -12.57 7.41
CA SER A 17 -2.81 -11.88 7.67
C SER A 17 -2.97 -10.38 7.36
N PRO A 18 -2.50 -9.49 8.25
CA PRO A 18 -2.56 -8.05 8.01
C PRO A 18 -1.72 -7.64 6.80
N LEU A 19 -0.72 -8.44 6.41
CA LEU A 19 0.08 -8.23 5.21
C LEU A 19 -0.78 -8.22 3.95
N ILE A 20 -1.82 -9.07 3.89
CA ILE A 20 -2.71 -9.15 2.73
C ILE A 20 -3.47 -7.83 2.58
N LEU A 21 -3.96 -7.30 3.70
CA LEU A 21 -4.67 -6.03 3.72
C LEU A 21 -3.74 -4.85 3.37
N VAL A 22 -2.54 -4.80 3.96
CA VAL A 22 -1.52 -3.78 3.65
C VAL A 22 -1.19 -3.80 2.16
N ALA A 23 -0.86 -4.97 1.61
CA ALA A 23 -0.47 -5.13 0.21
C ALA A 23 -1.61 -4.72 -0.73
N PHE A 24 -2.85 -5.12 -0.42
CA PHE A 24 -4.01 -4.75 -1.21
C PHE A 24 -4.25 -3.23 -1.21
N LEU A 25 -4.24 -2.59 -0.04
CA LEU A 25 -4.44 -1.15 0.09
C LEU A 25 -3.31 -0.36 -0.59
N ALA A 26 -2.06 -0.78 -0.40
CA ALA A 26 -0.91 -0.15 -1.05
C ALA A 26 -0.97 -0.28 -2.58
N PHE A 27 -1.42 -1.43 -3.09
CA PHE A 27 -1.60 -1.65 -4.52
C PHE A 27 -2.66 -0.74 -5.12
N VAL A 28 -3.82 -0.64 -4.47
CA VAL A 28 -4.89 0.27 -4.90
C VAL A 28 -4.41 1.73 -4.86
N ALA A 29 -3.72 2.13 -3.80
CA ALA A 29 -3.16 3.48 -3.68
C ALA A 29 -2.13 3.77 -4.79
N ALA A 30 -1.21 2.84 -5.06
CA ALA A 30 -0.22 2.97 -6.13
C ALA A 30 -0.87 3.07 -7.51
N LEU A 31 -1.91 2.28 -7.78
CA LEU A 31 -2.68 2.36 -9.02
C LEU A 31 -3.30 3.74 -9.21
N VAL A 32 -4.00 4.23 -8.19
CA VAL A 32 -4.63 5.57 -8.23
C VAL A 32 -3.57 6.65 -8.49
N THR A 33 -2.43 6.58 -7.80
CA THR A 33 -1.34 7.56 -7.96
C THR A 33 -0.76 7.54 -9.38
N VAL A 34 -0.53 6.36 -9.95
CA VAL A 34 -0.04 6.25 -11.34
C VAL A 34 -1.09 6.74 -12.34
N MET A 35 -2.39 6.47 -12.11
CA MET A 35 -3.46 7.02 -12.94
C MET A 35 -3.50 8.55 -12.88
N VAL A 36 -3.31 9.14 -11.70
CA VAL A 36 -3.21 10.60 -11.52
C VAL A 36 -1.99 11.16 -12.25
N PHE A 37 -0.83 10.52 -12.12
CA PHE A 37 0.39 10.91 -12.83
C PHE A 37 0.20 10.90 -14.36
N ASN A 38 -0.47 9.87 -14.86
CA ASN A 38 -0.78 9.76 -16.28
C ASN A 38 -1.74 10.87 -16.73
N LYS A 39 -2.81 11.14 -15.96
CA LYS A 39 -3.77 12.22 -16.24
C LYS A 39 -3.09 13.60 -16.25
N LEU A 40 -2.15 13.83 -15.35
CA LEU A 40 -1.38 15.07 -15.26
C LEU A 40 -0.22 15.15 -16.26
N LYS A 41 -0.05 14.12 -17.11
CA LYS A 41 1.08 14.00 -18.06
C LYS A 41 2.45 14.08 -17.37
N LEU A 42 2.52 13.80 -16.07
CA LEU A 42 3.76 13.77 -15.30
C LEU A 42 4.62 12.56 -15.65
N THR A 43 4.02 11.50 -16.21
CA THR A 43 4.72 10.31 -16.70
C THR A 43 5.84 10.63 -17.69
N ARG A 44 5.76 11.76 -18.42
CA ARG A 44 6.82 12.19 -19.36
C ARG A 44 8.16 12.51 -18.69
N TYR A 45 8.15 12.81 -17.39
CA TYR A 45 9.36 13.12 -16.62
C TYR A 45 9.97 11.89 -15.95
N LEU A 46 9.32 10.75 -16.08
CA LEU A 46 9.71 9.51 -15.42
C LEU A 46 10.37 8.59 -16.44
N TYR A 47 11.58 8.13 -16.14
CA TYR A 47 12.36 7.28 -17.05
C TYR A 47 11.63 5.99 -17.41
N ALA A 48 11.07 5.29 -16.41
CA ALA A 48 10.38 4.02 -16.62
C ALA A 48 9.16 3.90 -15.69
N PRO A 49 7.93 3.86 -16.25
CA PRO A 49 6.68 3.83 -15.47
C PRO A 49 6.56 2.63 -14.52
N SER A 50 7.14 1.48 -14.88
CA SER A 50 7.12 0.27 -14.04
C SER A 50 7.87 0.47 -12.73
N TYR A 51 9.07 1.07 -12.76
CA TYR A 51 9.83 1.34 -11.52
C TYR A 51 9.12 2.34 -10.62
N VAL A 52 8.43 3.32 -11.21
CA VAL A 52 7.67 4.32 -10.44
C VAL A 52 6.49 3.66 -9.73
N PHE A 53 5.79 2.75 -10.41
CA PHE A 53 4.74 1.97 -9.78
C PHE A 53 5.26 1.15 -8.59
N VAL A 54 6.37 0.44 -8.78
CA VAL A 54 7.00 -0.34 -7.70
C VAL A 54 7.44 0.58 -6.56
N ALA A 55 8.02 1.75 -6.85
CA ALA A 55 8.42 2.72 -5.83
C ALA A 55 7.22 3.23 -5.01
N PHE A 56 6.12 3.59 -5.66
CA PHE A 56 4.89 3.98 -4.96
C PHE A 56 4.28 2.84 -4.17
N LEU A 57 4.26 1.62 -4.73
CA LEU A 57 3.77 0.44 -4.04
C LEU A 57 4.56 0.19 -2.75
N THR A 58 5.88 0.15 -2.82
CA THR A 58 6.75 -0.03 -1.65
C THR A 58 6.59 1.11 -0.65
N LEU A 59 6.51 2.36 -1.11
CA LEU A 59 6.28 3.52 -0.25
C LEU A 59 4.95 3.40 0.50
N TYR A 60 3.86 3.03 -0.17
CA TYR A 60 2.56 2.86 0.49
C TYR A 60 2.53 1.67 1.44
N ILE A 61 3.21 0.56 1.13
CA ILE A 61 3.35 -0.56 2.07
C ILE A 61 3.98 -0.06 3.37
N VAL A 62 5.12 0.63 3.28
CA VAL A 62 5.84 1.14 4.46
C VAL A 62 5.00 2.16 5.22
N LEU A 63 4.31 3.09 4.53
CA LEU A 63 3.49 4.10 5.19
C LEU A 63 2.26 3.49 5.89
N ILE A 64 1.54 2.58 5.22
CA ILE A 64 0.35 1.95 5.79
C ILE A 64 0.74 1.06 6.98
N ASP A 65 1.82 0.33 6.85
CA ASP A 65 2.36 -0.47 7.94
C ASP A 65 2.76 0.41 9.14
N THR A 66 3.64 1.39 8.93
CA THR A 66 4.20 2.23 10.00
C THR A 66 3.14 3.05 10.74
N PHE A 67 2.16 3.60 10.02
CA PHE A 67 1.23 4.56 10.60
C PHE A 67 -0.14 3.96 10.97
N TRP A 68 -0.60 2.92 10.26
CA TRP A 68 -1.96 2.42 10.40
C TRP A 68 -2.02 1.07 11.12
N ILE A 69 -1.42 0.04 10.53
CA ILE A 69 -1.57 -1.34 11.02
C ILE A 69 -0.57 -1.64 12.14
N LYS A 70 0.61 -1.00 12.10
CA LYS A 70 1.70 -1.15 13.06
C LYS A 70 1.98 -2.62 13.35
N PHE A 71 2.63 -3.28 12.40
CA PHE A 71 3.21 -4.59 12.66
C PHE A 71 4.15 -4.59 13.87
#